data_AF-A0A0D0BB02-F1
#
_entry.id   AF-A0A0D0BB02-F1
#
_cell.length_a   1.000
_cell.length_b   1.000
_cell.length_c   1.000
_cell.angle_alpha   90.00
_cell.angle_beta   90.00
_cell.angle_gamma   90.00
#
_symmetry.space_group_name_H-M   'P 1'
#
loop_
_entity.id
_entity.type
_entity.pdbx_description
1 polymer ?
#
loop_
_entity_poly.entity_id
_entity_poly.type
_entity_poly.pdbx_seq_one_letter_code
_entity_poly.pdbx_strand_id
1 'polypeptide(L)'
;LHVEQNNEAFARKGTSPRRLEKFRRNPVKYGPKLVNTRFDKIGSDTDDLLDSDWNQALIHNLSKLAAEIVANCQDPNRFGLNADKINWKKLIRERLYRIFLAVIKAQPLFEGETRAQICRRLEDEHERVNKRCAEVFSRHQVRNFFLLYLANLF
;
A
#
# COMPACT_ATOMS: atom_id res chain seq x y z
N LEU A 1 6.73 7.06 2.93
CA LEU A 1 5.27 7.04 3.23
C LEU A 1 4.76 8.47 3.15
N HIS A 2 4.20 8.93 2.02
CA HIS A 2 3.51 10.23 2.03
C HIS A 2 2.27 10.08 2.91
N VAL A 3 2.35 10.62 4.13
CA VAL A 3 1.29 10.56 5.15
C VAL A 3 0.03 11.24 4.63
N GLU A 4 0.17 12.34 3.88
CA GLU A 4 -0.95 13.06 3.25
C GLU A 4 -1.71 12.21 2.23
N GLN A 5 -1.01 11.50 1.34
CA GLN A 5 -1.63 10.73 0.26
C GLN A 5 -2.38 9.47 0.76
N ASN A 6 -2.11 9.02 2.00
CA ASN A 6 -2.70 7.79 2.55
C ASN A 6 -3.48 8.05 3.85
N ASN A 7 -3.66 9.31 4.27
CA ASN A 7 -4.29 9.67 5.53
C ASN A 7 -5.66 9.01 5.71
N GLU A 8 -6.49 9.07 4.65
CA GLU A 8 -7.80 8.44 4.66
C GLU A 8 -7.76 6.93 4.86
N ALA A 9 -6.71 6.26 4.36
CA ALA A 9 -6.60 4.82 4.39
C ALA A 9 -6.43 4.28 5.82
N PHE A 10 -5.76 5.02 6.72
CA PHE A 10 -5.69 4.66 8.14
C PHE A 10 -6.72 5.39 9.01
N ALA A 11 -7.13 6.61 8.67
CA ALA A 11 -8.12 7.39 9.45
C ALA A 11 -9.56 6.85 9.37
N ARG A 12 -9.96 6.22 8.25
CA ARG A 12 -11.31 5.65 8.11
C ARG A 12 -11.44 4.36 8.94
N LYS A 13 -12.59 4.16 9.60
CA LYS A 13 -12.87 2.89 10.30
C LYS A 13 -12.77 1.70 9.34
N GLY A 14 -12.26 0.56 9.82
CA GLY A 14 -12.24 -0.69 9.05
C GLY A 14 -13.64 -1.23 8.77
N THR A 15 -13.70 -2.35 8.04
CA THR A 15 -14.94 -3.10 7.85
C THR A 15 -15.47 -3.59 9.19
N SER A 16 -16.76 -3.37 9.44
CA SER A 16 -17.38 -3.75 10.72
C SER A 16 -17.38 -5.27 10.93
N PRO A 17 -17.23 -5.77 12.18
CA PRO A 17 -17.30 -7.20 12.49
C PRO A 17 -18.57 -7.89 11.99
N ARG A 18 -19.73 -7.22 12.09
CA ARG A 18 -21.02 -7.74 11.58
C ARG A 18 -20.98 -8.03 10.07
N ARG A 19 -20.24 -7.22 9.30
CA ARG A 19 -20.10 -7.40 7.85
C ARG A 19 -19.13 -8.53 7.52
N LEU A 20 -18.03 -8.62 8.26
CA LEU A 20 -17.09 -9.75 8.16
C LEU A 20 -17.79 -11.07 8.48
N GLU A 21 -18.64 -11.09 9.51
CA GLU A 21 -19.41 -12.27 9.90
C GLU A 21 -20.42 -12.69 8.82
N LYS A 22 -21.14 -11.73 8.22
CA LYS A 22 -22.02 -12.02 7.08
C LYS A 22 -21.24 -12.60 5.89
N PHE A 23 -20.05 -12.07 5.64
CA PHE A 23 -19.17 -12.55 4.59
C PHE A 23 -18.72 -14.00 4.85
N ARG A 24 -18.26 -14.33 6.07
CA ARG A 24 -17.91 -15.72 6.44
C ARG A 24 -19.04 -16.70 6.18
N ARG A 25 -20.29 -16.30 6.45
CA ARG A 25 -21.47 -17.16 6.22
C ARG A 25 -21.83 -17.35 4.74
N ASN A 26 -21.66 -16.31 3.92
CA ASN A 26 -21.93 -16.40 2.49
C ASN A 26 -21.03 -15.41 1.71
N PRO A 27 -19.84 -15.86 1.29
CA PRO A 27 -18.86 -15.01 0.61
C PRO A 27 -19.36 -14.46 -0.73
N VAL A 28 -20.15 -15.25 -1.45
CA VAL A 28 -20.69 -14.90 -2.77
C VAL A 28 -21.65 -13.72 -2.66
N LYS A 29 -22.55 -13.74 -1.68
CA LYS A 29 -23.57 -12.71 -1.49
C LYS A 29 -23.03 -11.45 -0.79
N TYR A 30 -22.14 -11.62 0.19
CA TYR A 30 -21.71 -10.54 1.08
C TYR A 30 -20.26 -10.10 0.88
N GLY A 31 -19.62 -10.53 -0.21
CA GLY A 31 -18.26 -10.15 -0.57
C GLY A 31 -18.03 -8.63 -0.71
N PRO A 32 -16.75 -8.22 -0.70
CA PRO A 32 -16.38 -6.83 -0.92
C PRO A 32 -16.78 -6.38 -2.33
N LYS A 33 -17.50 -5.26 -2.42
CA LYS A 33 -17.73 -4.56 -3.69
C LYS A 33 -16.49 -3.71 -4.02
N LEU A 34 -16.31 -3.28 -5.27
CA LEU A 34 -15.19 -2.40 -5.61
C LEU A 34 -15.42 -0.96 -5.14
N VAL A 35 -16.67 -0.51 -5.14
CA VAL A 35 -17.07 0.83 -4.73
C VAL A 35 -17.47 0.87 -3.26
N ASN A 36 -17.03 1.91 -2.54
CA ASN A 36 -17.39 2.16 -1.13
C ASN A 36 -17.05 1.00 -0.17
N THR A 37 -16.10 0.15 -0.54
CA THR A 37 -15.58 -0.88 0.35
C THR A 37 -14.48 -0.33 1.25
N ARG A 38 -14.40 -0.89 2.45
CA ARG A 38 -13.36 -0.61 3.43
C ARG A 38 -12.50 -1.87 3.60
N PHE A 39 -11.26 -1.67 4.02
CA PHE A 39 -10.38 -2.79 4.36
C PHE A 39 -10.79 -3.41 5.68
N ASP A 40 -10.58 -4.71 5.80
CA ASP A 40 -10.43 -5.31 7.12
C ASP A 40 -9.13 -4.78 7.73
N LYS A 41 -9.22 -4.33 8.99
CA LYS A 41 -8.12 -3.75 9.75
C LYS A 41 -7.88 -4.50 11.06
N ILE A 42 -8.54 -5.65 11.24
CA ILE A 42 -8.36 -6.51 12.40
C ILE A 42 -7.17 -7.41 12.09
N GLY A 43 -6.03 -7.09 12.70
CA GLY A 43 -4.76 -7.81 12.53
C GLY A 43 -3.68 -7.17 13.38
N SER A 44 -2.69 -7.97 13.75
CA SER A 44 -1.55 -7.54 14.57
C SER A 44 -0.38 -7.05 13.72
N ASP A 45 -0.25 -7.54 12.50
CA ASP A 45 0.77 -7.13 11.54
C ASP A 45 0.21 -6.98 10.10
N THR A 46 1.10 -6.68 9.15
CA THR A 46 0.71 -6.51 7.74
C THR A 46 0.26 -7.81 7.09
N ASP A 47 0.79 -8.94 7.53
CA ASP A 47 0.50 -10.24 6.91
C ASP A 47 -0.88 -10.72 7.35
N ASP A 48 -1.24 -10.56 8.62
CA ASP A 48 -2.60 -10.75 9.13
C ASP A 48 -3.63 -9.95 8.30
N LEU A 49 -3.32 -8.67 8.08
CA LEU A 49 -4.21 -7.80 7.31
C LEU A 49 -4.29 -8.24 5.85
N LEU A 50 -3.15 -8.56 5.23
CA LEU A 50 -3.12 -9.03 3.84
C LEU A 50 -3.84 -10.36 3.66
N ASP A 51 -3.74 -11.26 4.62
CA ASP A 51 -4.21 -12.64 4.50
C ASP A 51 -5.63 -12.84 5.06
N SER A 52 -6.23 -11.80 5.66
CA SER A 52 -7.66 -11.81 5.97
C SER A 52 -8.51 -12.13 4.74
N ASP A 53 -9.48 -13.04 4.89
CA ASP A 53 -10.34 -13.50 3.80
C ASP A 53 -11.04 -12.34 3.07
N TRP A 54 -11.43 -11.31 3.82
CA TRP A 54 -12.05 -10.10 3.29
C TRP A 54 -11.10 -9.33 2.37
N ASN A 55 -9.86 -9.09 2.82
CA ASN A 55 -8.88 -8.35 2.01
C ASN A 55 -8.38 -9.20 0.82
N GLN A 56 -8.25 -10.52 0.96
CA GLN A 56 -7.96 -11.42 -0.17
C GLN A 56 -9.04 -11.36 -1.25
N ALA A 57 -10.32 -11.39 -0.87
CA ALA A 57 -11.42 -11.25 -1.81
C ALA A 57 -11.40 -9.87 -2.52
N LEU A 58 -11.06 -8.81 -1.79
CA LEU A 58 -10.93 -7.46 -2.37
C LEU A 58 -9.74 -7.37 -3.33
N ILE A 59 -8.58 -7.94 -2.99
CA ILE A 59 -7.40 -8.02 -3.87
C ILE A 59 -7.77 -8.72 -5.17
N HIS A 60 -8.46 -9.86 -5.07
CA HIS A 60 -8.92 -10.60 -6.24
C HIS A 60 -9.85 -9.75 -7.12
N ASN A 61 -10.85 -9.10 -6.53
CA ASN A 61 -11.79 -8.27 -7.29
C ASN A 61 -11.10 -7.07 -7.96
N LEU A 62 -10.16 -6.41 -7.28
CA LEU A 62 -9.35 -5.33 -7.85
C LEU A 62 -8.47 -5.82 -8.99
N SER A 63 -7.93 -7.04 -8.88
CA SER A 63 -7.06 -7.63 -9.90
C SER A 63 -7.85 -7.93 -11.18
N LYS A 64 -9.08 -8.42 -11.04
CA LYS A 64 -9.98 -8.62 -12.18
C LYS A 64 -10.32 -7.29 -12.85
N LEU A 65 -10.71 -6.27 -12.09
CA LEU A 65 -11.00 -4.96 -12.65
C LEU A 65 -9.79 -4.35 -13.38
N ALA A 66 -8.59 -4.47 -12.81
CA ALA A 66 -7.37 -3.97 -13.44
C ALA A 66 -7.10 -4.67 -14.78
N ALA A 67 -7.24 -6.00 -14.83
CA ALA A 67 -7.13 -6.76 -16.07
C ALA A 67 -8.19 -6.35 -17.10
N GLU A 68 -9.44 -6.18 -16.67
CA GLU A 68 -10.54 -5.73 -17.53
C GLU A 68 -10.29 -4.32 -18.11
N ILE A 69 -9.79 -3.38 -17.31
CA ILE A 69 -9.46 -2.02 -17.76
C ILE A 69 -8.40 -2.05 -18.86
N VAL A 70 -7.35 -2.86 -18.67
CA VAL A 70 -6.26 -2.96 -19.65
C VAL A 70 -6.71 -3.66 -20.92
N ALA A 71 -7.47 -4.75 -20.80
CA ALA A 71 -8.01 -5.47 -21.95
C ALA A 71 -8.94 -4.61 -22.82
N ASN A 72 -9.67 -3.67 -22.22
CA ASN A 72 -10.57 -2.75 -22.91
C ASN A 72 -9.91 -1.41 -23.30
N CYS A 73 -8.60 -1.25 -23.07
CA CYS A 73 -7.92 -0.01 -23.41
C CYS A 73 -7.58 0.04 -24.90
N GLN A 74 -7.94 1.15 -25.55
CA GLN A 74 -7.63 1.40 -26.96
C GLN A 74 -6.14 1.71 -27.20
N ASP A 75 -5.40 2.09 -26.16
CA ASP A 75 -3.96 2.32 -26.21
C ASP A 75 -3.22 1.24 -25.41
N PRO A 76 -2.85 0.11 -26.05
CA PRO A 76 -2.15 -0.99 -25.37
C PRO A 76 -0.75 -0.59 -24.90
N ASN A 77 -0.12 0.43 -25.49
CA ASN A 77 1.23 0.86 -25.10
C ASN A 77 1.24 1.61 -23.76
N ARG A 78 0.09 2.13 -23.32
CA ARG A 78 -0.06 2.85 -22.04
C ARG A 78 0.34 2.03 -20.82
N PHE A 79 0.19 0.70 -20.89
CA PHE A 79 0.48 -0.22 -19.80
C PHE A 79 1.76 -1.05 -20.03
N GLY A 80 2.52 -0.70 -21.07
CA GLY A 80 3.75 -1.38 -21.48
C GLY A 80 3.52 -2.51 -22.47
N LEU A 81 4.59 -2.87 -23.20
CA LEU A 81 4.57 -3.83 -24.31
C LEU A 81 4.16 -5.28 -23.93
N ASN A 82 4.07 -5.60 -22.63
CA ASN A 82 3.75 -6.93 -22.11
C ASN A 82 2.51 -6.89 -21.19
N ALA A 83 1.53 -6.05 -21.53
CA ALA A 83 0.30 -5.88 -20.74
C ALA A 83 -0.39 -7.21 -20.37
N ASP A 84 -0.34 -8.20 -21.28
CA ASP A 84 -0.93 -9.53 -21.12
C ASP A 84 -0.22 -10.41 -20.08
N LYS A 85 1.02 -10.04 -19.68
CA LYS A 85 1.84 -10.75 -18.68
C LYS A 85 1.84 -10.06 -17.32
N ILE A 86 1.02 -9.01 -17.12
CA ILE A 86 1.00 -8.27 -15.86
C ILE A 86 0.39 -9.14 -14.75
N ASN A 87 1.16 -9.37 -13.68
CA ASN A 87 0.66 -9.99 -12.47
C ASN A 87 -0.06 -8.95 -11.58
N TRP A 88 -1.33 -8.68 -11.90
CA TRP A 88 -2.16 -7.70 -11.19
C TRP A 88 -2.31 -8.00 -9.71
N LYS A 89 -2.45 -9.28 -9.35
CA LYS A 89 -2.58 -9.70 -7.94
C LYS A 89 -1.35 -9.28 -7.14
N LYS A 90 -0.15 -9.48 -7.68
CA LYS A 90 1.11 -9.07 -7.05
C LYS A 90 1.17 -7.55 -6.88
N LEU A 91 0.91 -6.78 -7.94
CA LEU A 91 0.96 -5.31 -7.89
C LEU A 91 -0.03 -4.73 -6.87
N ILE A 92 -1.25 -5.26 -6.82
CA ILE A 92 -2.26 -4.81 -5.85
C ILE A 92 -1.85 -5.22 -4.44
N ARG A 93 -1.35 -6.44 -4.23
CA ARG A 93 -0.86 -6.88 -2.91
C ARG A 93 0.28 -5.97 -2.42
N GLU A 94 1.24 -5.64 -3.27
CA GLU A 94 2.33 -4.70 -2.94
C GLU A 94 1.82 -3.30 -2.57
N ARG A 95 0.79 -2.82 -3.29
CA ARG A 95 0.17 -1.53 -2.96
C ARG A 95 -0.55 -1.58 -1.62
N LEU A 96 -1.32 -2.63 -1.36
CA LEU A 96 -2.03 -2.80 -0.09
C LEU A 96 -1.08 -3.02 1.08
N TYR A 97 0.03 -3.73 0.89
CA TYR A 97 1.07 -3.89 1.91
C TYR A 97 1.53 -2.53 2.46
N ARG A 98 1.78 -1.55 1.58
CA ARG A 98 2.19 -0.20 2.01
C ARG A 98 1.10 0.52 2.81
N ILE A 99 -0.17 0.30 2.45
CA ILE A 99 -1.32 0.86 3.18
C ILE A 99 -1.46 0.19 4.54
N PHE A 100 -1.38 -1.13 4.61
CA PHE A 100 -1.49 -1.88 5.86
C PHE A 100 -0.31 -1.62 6.79
N LEU A 101 0.89 -1.42 6.26
CA LEU A 101 2.01 -0.95 7.05
C LEU A 101 1.72 0.41 7.69
N ALA A 102 1.06 1.33 6.97
CA ALA A 102 0.63 2.60 7.54
C ALA A 102 -0.44 2.41 8.62
N VAL A 103 -1.39 1.49 8.41
CA VAL A 103 -2.43 1.15 9.39
C VAL A 103 -1.81 0.62 10.68
N ILE A 104 -0.89 -0.35 10.59
CA ILE A 104 -0.19 -0.93 11.75
C ILE A 104 0.65 0.14 12.45
N LYS A 105 1.42 0.94 11.71
CA LYS A 105 2.20 2.03 12.30
C LYS A 105 1.33 3.08 12.98
N ALA A 106 0.09 3.26 12.56
CA ALA A 106 -0.86 4.19 13.16
C ALA A 106 -1.61 3.62 14.38
N GLN A 107 -1.39 2.36 14.74
CA GLN A 107 -1.95 1.80 15.98
C GLN A 107 -1.23 2.38 17.21
N PRO A 108 -1.94 2.51 18.35
CA PRO A 108 -1.33 2.83 19.63
C PRO A 108 -0.27 1.79 20.01
N LEU A 109 0.90 2.23 20.47
CA LEU A 109 1.97 1.35 20.96
C LEU A 109 1.80 0.96 22.43
N PHE A 110 1.11 1.80 23.20
CA PHE A 110 0.84 1.60 24.61
C PHE A 110 -0.54 2.14 24.97
N GLU A 111 -1.08 1.68 26.10
CA GLU A 111 -2.38 2.11 26.60
C GLU A 111 -2.36 3.62 26.90
N GLY A 112 -3.35 4.34 26.38
CA GLY A 112 -3.46 5.78 26.54
C GLY A 112 -2.61 6.63 25.59
N GLU A 113 -1.91 6.05 24.59
CA GLU A 113 -1.24 6.85 23.55
C GLU A 113 -2.27 7.74 22.83
N THR A 114 -2.07 9.05 22.89
CA THR A 114 -2.98 10.03 22.30
C THR A 114 -2.80 10.10 20.78
N ARG A 115 -3.85 10.52 20.07
CA ARG A 115 -3.76 10.73 18.61
C ARG A 115 -2.63 11.69 18.21
N ALA A 116 -2.36 12.72 19.02
CA ALA A 116 -1.28 13.66 18.77
C ALA A 116 0.11 13.00 18.86
N GLN A 117 0.30 12.09 19.82
CA GLN A 117 1.54 11.31 19.95
C GLN A 117 1.74 10.35 18.77
N ILE A 118 0.66 9.67 18.34
CA ILE A 118 0.68 8.80 17.16
C ILE A 118 1.07 9.61 15.91
N CYS A 119 0.43 10.77 15.68
CA CYS A 119 0.75 11.63 14.54
C CYS A 119 2.22 12.07 14.57
N ARG A 120 2.71 12.57 15.70
CA ARG A 120 4.11 13.00 15.85
C ARG A 120 5.09 11.87 15.56
N ARG A 121 4.82 10.66 16.07
CA ARG A 121 5.65 9.48 15.79
C ARG A 121 5.68 9.10 14.30
N LEU A 122 4.55 9.23 13.60
CA LEU A 122 4.47 8.99 12.16
C LEU A 122 5.23 10.07 11.37
N GLU A 123 5.18 11.32 11.80
CA GLU A 123 5.92 12.45 11.22
C GLU A 123 7.43 12.28 11.42
N ASP A 124 7.88 11.98 12.65
CA ASP A 124 9.29 11.74 12.97
C ASP A 124 9.88 10.61 12.11
N GLU A 125 9.13 9.50 11.96
CA GLU A 125 9.51 8.38 11.10
C GLU A 125 9.59 8.79 9.63
N HIS A 126 8.64 9.62 9.16
CA HIS A 126 8.66 10.13 7.79
C HIS A 126 9.90 10.99 7.53
N GLU A 127 10.22 11.91 8.44
CA GLU A 127 11.42 12.75 8.34
C GLU A 127 12.70 11.92 8.34
N ARG A 128 12.80 10.90 9.20
CA ARG A 128 13.96 9.99 9.23
C ARG A 128 14.15 9.27 7.90
N VAL A 129 13.07 8.75 7.31
CA VAL A 129 13.12 8.09 6.00
C VAL A 129 13.54 9.08 4.92
N ASN A 130 12.98 10.30 4.92
CA ASN A 130 13.33 11.32 3.93
C ASN A 130 14.81 11.73 4.03
N LYS A 131 15.34 11.94 5.25
CA LYS A 131 16.76 12.23 5.49
C LYS A 131 17.65 11.11 4.96
N ARG A 132 17.32 9.85 5.28
CA ARG A 132 18.06 8.68 4.77
C ARG A 132 18.01 8.58 3.24
N CYS A 133 16.85 8.78 2.63
CA CYS A 133 16.72 8.78 1.16
C CYS A 133 17.55 9.90 0.53
N ALA A 134 17.57 11.09 1.11
CA ALA A 134 18.40 12.20 0.67
C ALA A 134 19.91 11.88 0.77
N GLU A 135 20.35 11.25 1.87
CA GLU A 135 21.73 10.79 2.04
C GLU A 135 22.13 9.70 1.04
N VAL A 136 21.24 8.75 0.76
CA VAL A 136 21.50 7.70 -0.25
C VAL A 136 21.57 8.33 -1.64
N PHE A 137 20.65 9.24 -1.96
CA PHE A 137 20.64 9.96 -3.23
C PHE A 137 21.89 10.82 -3.42
N SER A 138 22.32 11.55 -2.39
CA SER A 138 23.54 12.36 -2.44
C SER A 138 24.79 11.49 -2.61
N ARG A 139 24.87 10.32 -1.95
CA ARG A 139 25.94 9.33 -2.19
C ARG A 139 25.99 8.84 -3.64
N HIS A 140 24.84 8.62 -4.27
CA HIS A 140 24.78 8.20 -5.67
C HIS A 140 25.17 9.34 -6.62
N GLN A 141 24.79 10.58 -6.33
CA GLN A 141 25.27 11.75 -7.08
C GLN A 141 26.79 11.92 -6.96
N VAL A 142 27.36 11.86 -5.75
CA VAL A 142 28.80 11.98 -5.52
C VAL A 142 29.55 10.85 -6.23
N ARG A 143 29.07 9.61 -6.14
CA ARG A 143 29.69 8.45 -6.82
C ARG A 143 29.64 8.58 -8.35
N ASN A 144 28.53 9.06 -8.91
CA ASN A 144 28.43 9.30 -10.35
C ASN A 144 29.33 10.45 -10.81
N PHE A 145 29.46 11.51 -10.00
CA PHE A 145 30.36 12.64 -10.29
C PHE A 145 31.83 12.21 -10.23
N PHE A 146 32.20 11.36 -9.26
CA PHE A 146 33.55 10.84 -9.12
C PHE A 146 33.93 9.87 -10.26
N LEU A 147 32.98 9.02 -10.69
CA LEU A 147 33.18 8.13 -11.85
C LEU A 147 33.29 8.91 -13.18
N LEU A 148 32.51 9.97 -13.35
CA LEU A 148 32.61 10.86 -14.51
C LEU A 148 33.92 11.66 -14.51
N TYR A 149 34.41 12.09 -13.35
CA TYR A 149 35.70 12.80 -13.23
C TYR A 149 36.88 11.89 -13.54
N LEU A 150 36.88 10.64 -13.05
CA LEU A 150 37.92 9.65 -13.36
C LEU A 150 37.89 9.20 -14.83
N ALA A 151 36.71 9.11 -15.45
CA ALA A 151 36.57 8.77 -16.87
C ALA A 151 36.99 9.89 -17.84
N ASN A 152 37.18 11.12 -17.35
CA ASN A 152 37.70 12.25 -18.14
C ASN A 152 39.20 12.51 -17.87
N LEU A 153 39.84 11.70 -17.02
CA LEU A 153 41.27 11.80 -16.66
C LEU A 153 42.13 10.70 -17.30
N PHE A 154 41.53 9.84 -18.13
CA PHE A 154 42.17 8.83 -18.98
C PHE A 154 41.58 8.92 -20.39
#